data_AF-A0A836SIM6-F1
#
_entry.id   AF-A0A836SIM6-F1
#
_cell.length_a   1.000
_cell.length_b   1.000
_cell.length_c   1.000
_cell.angle_alpha   90.00
_cell.angle_beta   90.00
_cell.angle_gamma   90.00
#
_symmetry.space_group_name_H-M   'P 1'
#
loop_
_entity.id
_entity.type
_entity.pdbx_description
1 polymer ?
#
loop_
_entity_poly.entity_id
_entity_poly.type
_entity_poly.pdbx_seq_one_letter_code
_entity_poly.pdbx_strand_id
1 'polypeptide(L)'
;MPVRLVERYDPVWPMWFEQIKAFVDAILKEFYTKFFGLADGPMGGYLEMVDAAFRDTDCHTGSSFCLPRIFTSERRTQARNFLEEAGRLAGGDGTYARRVRIYRVNYDRLVAFLEMLDARNRFDFAAAKEALDRLDHLTRTMLDFRLYPNPSGKAPVETFDSRLDREARLLWWRSALSYIDRFWSPCTESGYERTIVRGEFVAGGPDEWDFLIDPTDVGEASGWFRDGPVGGNWQKLRTTSASWSDQGLHYYKGLAWYRTQVEIPKRFKRRKIYLWFGGVDE
;
A
#
# COMPACT_ATOMS: atom_id res chain seq x y z
N MET A 1 -16.15 -52.59 -22.46
CA MET A 1 -17.10 -52.05 -21.47
C MET A 1 -16.57 -50.70 -21.00
N PRO A 2 -17.33 -49.59 -21.12
CA PRO A 2 -16.88 -48.30 -20.62
C PRO A 2 -17.19 -48.22 -19.11
N VAL A 3 -16.19 -47.87 -18.30
CA VAL A 3 -16.35 -47.57 -16.88
C VAL A 3 -16.80 -46.11 -16.77
N ARG A 4 -18.05 -45.88 -16.35
CA ARG A 4 -18.49 -44.56 -15.88
C ARG A 4 -17.98 -44.38 -14.46
N LEU A 5 -17.08 -43.42 -14.26
CA LEU A 5 -16.81 -42.86 -12.94
C LEU A 5 -18.04 -42.06 -12.52
N VAL A 6 -18.75 -42.55 -11.51
CA VAL A 6 -19.76 -41.78 -10.78
C VAL A 6 -19.06 -41.28 -9.53
N GLU A 7 -18.70 -40.00 -9.52
CA GLU A 7 -18.27 -39.32 -8.31
C GLU A 7 -19.44 -39.34 -7.31
N ARG A 8 -19.30 -40.06 -6.19
CA ARG A 8 -20.23 -39.97 -5.08
C ARG A 8 -19.99 -38.62 -4.40
N TYR A 9 -20.94 -37.71 -4.56
CA TYR A 9 -21.04 -36.52 -3.73
C TYR A 9 -21.33 -36.97 -2.29
N ASP A 10 -20.39 -36.75 -1.36
CA ASP A 10 -20.58 -37.02 0.06
C ASP A 10 -21.23 -35.80 0.73
N PRO A 11 -22.52 -35.85 1.10
CA PRO A 11 -23.26 -34.71 1.64
C PRO A 11 -22.82 -34.33 3.05
N VAL A 12 -21.96 -35.11 3.69
CA VAL A 12 -21.46 -34.84 5.05
C VAL A 12 -20.46 -33.69 5.03
N TRP A 13 -19.56 -33.62 4.04
CA TRP A 13 -18.50 -32.60 3.96
C TRP A 13 -19.00 -31.15 3.89
N PRO A 14 -20.01 -30.80 3.06
CA PRO A 14 -20.59 -29.46 3.05
C PRO A 14 -21.23 -29.08 4.39
N MET A 15 -21.82 -30.04 5.11
CA MET A 15 -22.51 -29.79 6.38
C MET A 15 -21.53 -29.42 7.50
N TRP A 16 -20.36 -30.07 7.58
CA TRP A 16 -19.30 -29.68 8.54
C TRP A 16 -18.72 -28.29 8.22
N PHE A 17 -18.56 -27.97 6.94
CA PHE A 17 -18.06 -26.66 6.51
C PHE A 17 -19.02 -25.52 6.91
N GLU A 18 -20.33 -25.71 6.68
CA GLU A 18 -21.35 -24.73 7.09
C GLU A 18 -21.42 -24.57 8.62
N GLN A 19 -21.23 -25.64 9.39
CA GLN A 19 -21.17 -25.56 10.86
C GLN A 19 -19.94 -24.79 11.35
N ILE A 20 -18.77 -25.04 10.77
CA ILE A 20 -17.54 -24.30 11.09
C ILE A 20 -17.71 -22.82 10.75
N LYS A 21 -18.27 -22.51 9.58
CA LYS A 21 -18.54 -21.14 9.17
C LYS A 21 -19.48 -20.43 10.15
N ALA A 22 -20.60 -21.05 10.48
CA ALA A 22 -21.56 -20.49 11.45
C ALA A 22 -20.92 -20.25 12.83
N PHE A 23 -20.01 -21.12 13.26
CA PHE A 23 -19.26 -20.94 14.51
C PHE A 23 -18.28 -19.75 14.43
N VAL A 24 -17.55 -19.59 13.32
CA VAL A 24 -16.67 -18.45 13.08
C VAL A 24 -17.46 -17.14 13.08
N ASP A 25 -18.59 -17.10 12.36
CA ASP A 25 -19.46 -15.94 12.27
C ASP A 25 -19.99 -15.53 13.66
N ALA A 26 -20.35 -16.52 14.50
CA ALA A 26 -20.80 -16.27 15.87
C ALA A 26 -19.68 -15.66 16.75
N ILE A 27 -18.45 -16.18 16.65
CA ILE A 27 -17.29 -15.63 17.39
C ILE A 27 -16.98 -14.21 16.94
N LEU A 28 -16.97 -13.94 15.64
CA LEU A 28 -16.71 -12.61 15.11
C LEU A 28 -17.77 -11.62 15.59
N LYS A 29 -19.04 -12.00 15.54
CA LYS A 29 -20.13 -11.17 16.06
C LYS A 29 -19.97 -10.88 17.55
N GLU A 30 -19.68 -11.90 18.36
CA GLU A 30 -19.41 -11.73 19.80
C GLU A 30 -18.23 -10.79 20.04
N PHE A 31 -17.13 -10.96 19.30
CA PHE A 31 -15.98 -10.08 19.37
C PHE A 31 -16.35 -8.64 19.03
N TYR A 32 -17.04 -8.40 17.91
CA TYR A 32 -17.42 -7.04 17.51
C TYR A 32 -18.29 -6.37 18.56
N THR A 33 -19.30 -7.06 19.10
CA THR A 33 -20.17 -6.53 20.15
C THR A 33 -19.38 -6.20 21.42
N LYS A 34 -18.51 -7.11 21.89
CA LYS A 34 -17.72 -6.88 23.12
C LYS A 34 -16.62 -5.84 22.95
N PHE A 35 -16.04 -5.74 21.75
CA PHE A 35 -14.91 -4.86 21.50
C PHE A 35 -15.34 -3.45 21.08
N PHE A 36 -16.43 -3.29 20.33
CA PHE A 36 -16.87 -2.00 19.77
C PHE A 36 -18.21 -1.48 20.33
N GLY A 37 -18.95 -2.27 21.12
CA GLY A 37 -20.22 -1.85 21.71
C GLY A 37 -21.25 -1.52 20.62
N LEU A 38 -21.86 -0.33 20.69
CA LEU A 38 -22.85 0.10 19.69
C LEU A 38 -22.28 0.29 18.28
N ALA A 39 -20.95 0.37 18.14
CA ALA A 39 -20.28 0.46 16.84
C ALA A 39 -19.98 -0.91 16.21
N ASP A 40 -20.51 -2.02 16.75
CA ASP A 40 -20.19 -3.36 16.29
C ASP A 40 -20.55 -3.63 14.81
N GLY A 41 -21.72 -3.21 14.36
CA GLY A 41 -22.18 -3.33 12.98
C GLY A 41 -21.23 -2.68 11.97
N PRO A 42 -20.99 -1.35 12.04
CA PRO A 42 -20.08 -0.69 11.10
C PRO A 42 -18.63 -1.14 11.23
N MET A 43 -18.14 -1.46 12.44
CA MET A 43 -16.78 -1.98 12.60
C MET A 43 -16.61 -3.39 12.03
N GLY A 44 -17.61 -4.27 12.18
CA GLY A 44 -17.62 -5.58 11.54
C GLY A 44 -17.60 -5.44 10.01
N GLY A 45 -18.46 -4.56 9.46
CA GLY A 45 -18.48 -4.26 8.04
C GLY A 45 -17.14 -3.73 7.50
N TYR A 46 -16.44 -2.86 8.25
CA TYR A 46 -15.09 -2.41 7.89
C TYR A 46 -14.08 -3.57 7.89
N LEU A 47 -14.04 -4.38 8.95
CA LEU A 47 -13.06 -5.45 9.11
C LEU A 47 -13.25 -6.56 8.07
N GLU A 48 -14.50 -6.96 7.82
CA GLU A 48 -14.83 -7.96 6.80
C GLU A 48 -14.57 -7.44 5.38
N MET A 49 -14.81 -6.15 5.11
CA MET A 49 -14.45 -5.54 3.84
C MET A 49 -12.93 -5.55 3.62
N VAL A 50 -12.14 -5.23 4.65
CA VAL A 50 -10.67 -5.31 4.56
C VAL A 50 -10.21 -6.75 4.31
N ASP A 51 -10.74 -7.72 5.05
CA ASP A 51 -10.42 -9.14 4.87
C ASP A 51 -10.77 -9.62 3.46
N ALA A 52 -11.95 -9.26 2.96
CA ALA A 52 -12.37 -9.56 1.59
C ALA A 52 -11.48 -8.88 0.54
N ALA A 53 -11.07 -7.63 0.77
CA ALA A 53 -10.17 -6.94 -0.14
C ALA A 53 -8.83 -7.66 -0.26
N PHE A 54 -8.23 -8.14 0.84
CA PHE A 54 -6.98 -8.90 0.77
C PHE A 54 -7.14 -10.27 0.12
N ARG A 55 -8.22 -10.99 0.41
CA ARG A 55 -8.47 -12.33 -0.12
C ARG A 55 -8.78 -12.34 -1.60
N ASP A 56 -9.60 -11.38 -2.05
CA ASP A 56 -10.26 -11.44 -3.35
C ASP A 56 -9.56 -10.55 -4.40
N THR A 57 -8.60 -9.71 -4.00
CA THR A 57 -7.82 -8.90 -4.95
C THR A 57 -6.71 -9.74 -5.57
N ASP A 58 -6.77 -9.88 -6.89
CA ASP A 58 -5.68 -10.46 -7.67
C ASP A 58 -4.47 -9.50 -7.71
N CYS A 59 -3.55 -9.68 -6.77
CA CYS A 59 -2.29 -8.97 -6.70
C CYS A 59 -1.16 -9.94 -6.35
N HIS A 60 -0.07 -9.83 -7.07
CA HIS A 60 1.10 -10.69 -6.93
C HIS A 60 2.34 -9.92 -6.46
N THR A 61 2.22 -8.60 -6.30
CA THR A 61 3.28 -7.79 -5.71
C THR A 61 3.33 -7.99 -4.19
N GLY A 62 4.53 -8.21 -3.66
CA GLY A 62 4.76 -8.30 -2.21
C GLY A 62 4.76 -6.93 -1.52
N SER A 63 4.71 -6.96 -0.18
CA SER A 63 4.84 -5.77 0.68
C SER A 63 3.76 -4.71 0.40
N SER A 64 3.97 -3.47 0.84
CA SER A 64 2.99 -2.38 0.73
C SER A 64 2.68 -1.92 -0.71
N PHE A 65 3.40 -2.43 -1.71
CA PHE A 65 3.17 -2.11 -3.12
C PHE A 65 1.87 -2.71 -3.67
N CYS A 66 1.28 -3.72 -3.00
CA CYS A 66 -0.03 -4.24 -3.36
C CYS A 66 -1.19 -3.33 -2.92
N LEU A 67 -0.96 -2.45 -1.95
CA LEU A 67 -2.03 -1.68 -1.30
C LEU A 67 -2.85 -0.80 -2.26
N PRO A 68 -2.28 -0.15 -3.31
CA PRO A 68 -3.07 0.59 -4.28
C PRO A 68 -4.10 -0.28 -5.03
N ARG A 69 -3.76 -1.55 -5.33
CA ARG A 69 -4.69 -2.50 -5.98
C ARG A 69 -5.75 -3.01 -5.01
N ILE A 70 -5.38 -3.23 -3.74
CA ILE A 70 -6.27 -3.73 -2.70
C ILE A 70 -7.28 -2.65 -2.28
N PHE A 71 -6.82 -1.40 -2.11
CA PHE A 71 -7.62 -0.28 -1.62
C PHE A 71 -7.89 0.74 -2.73
N THR A 72 -8.76 0.35 -3.67
CA THR A 72 -9.26 1.23 -4.74
C THR A 72 -10.03 2.43 -4.18
N SER A 73 -10.31 3.44 -5.02
CA SER A 73 -11.15 4.59 -4.66
C SER A 73 -12.49 4.20 -4.05
N GLU A 74 -13.13 3.17 -4.58
CA GLU A 74 -14.44 2.68 -4.15
C GLU A 74 -14.34 2.05 -2.77
N ARG A 75 -13.36 1.15 -2.56
CA ARG A 75 -13.12 0.51 -1.26
C ARG A 75 -12.71 1.52 -0.20
N ARG A 76 -11.90 2.53 -0.57
CA ARG A 76 -11.56 3.65 0.33
C ARG A 76 -12.80 4.44 0.75
N THR A 77 -13.72 4.69 -0.18
CA THR A 77 -14.97 5.38 0.13
C THR A 77 -15.84 4.55 1.06
N GLN A 78 -15.98 3.25 0.78
CA GLN A 78 -16.72 2.32 1.63
C GLN A 78 -16.13 2.22 3.05
N ALA A 79 -14.81 2.08 3.16
CA ALA A 79 -14.10 2.03 4.43
C ALA A 79 -14.33 3.29 5.28
N ARG A 80 -14.26 4.46 4.63
CA ARG A 80 -14.52 5.75 5.29
C ARG A 80 -15.93 5.81 5.84
N ASN A 81 -16.93 5.38 5.06
CA ASN A 81 -18.33 5.39 5.49
C ASN A 81 -18.55 4.51 6.74
N PHE A 82 -18.00 3.31 6.76
CA PHE A 82 -18.07 2.44 7.95
C PHE A 82 -17.41 3.09 9.17
N LEU A 83 -16.21 3.65 9.00
CA LEU A 83 -15.44 4.20 10.12
C LEU A 83 -16.03 5.50 10.68
N GLU A 84 -16.65 6.34 9.85
CA GLU A 84 -17.36 7.54 10.31
C GLU A 84 -18.62 7.16 11.09
N GLU A 85 -19.40 6.19 10.60
CA GLU A 85 -20.58 5.70 11.31
C GLU A 85 -20.21 5.02 12.64
N ALA A 86 -19.16 4.20 12.65
CA ALA A 86 -18.61 3.63 13.88
C ALA A 86 -18.19 4.72 14.87
N GLY A 87 -17.55 5.79 14.39
CA GLY A 87 -17.16 6.94 15.22
C GLY A 87 -18.36 7.62 15.87
N ARG A 88 -19.45 7.79 15.12
CA ARG A 88 -20.71 8.38 15.62
C ARG A 88 -21.35 7.52 16.70
N LEU A 89 -21.42 6.20 16.51
CA LEU A 89 -22.03 5.26 17.46
C LEU A 89 -21.18 5.02 18.72
N ALA A 90 -19.86 5.06 18.59
CA ALA A 90 -18.95 4.88 19.72
C ALA A 90 -18.89 6.10 20.65
N GLY A 91 -19.33 7.27 20.19
CA GLY A 91 -19.28 8.53 20.93
C GLY A 91 -17.89 9.17 20.96
N GLY A 92 -17.76 10.27 21.71
CA GLY A 92 -16.52 11.07 21.77
C GLY A 92 -15.52 10.67 22.86
N ASP A 93 -15.96 9.92 23.88
CA ASP A 93 -15.12 9.50 25.02
C ASP A 93 -15.48 8.06 25.45
N GLY A 94 -14.60 7.45 26.25
CA GLY A 94 -14.75 6.09 26.76
C GLY A 94 -13.97 5.04 25.96
N THR A 95 -14.07 3.80 26.41
CA THR A 95 -13.26 2.69 25.88
C THR A 95 -13.60 2.36 24.43
N TYR A 96 -14.88 2.36 24.04
CA TYR A 96 -15.29 2.08 22.65
C TYR A 96 -14.86 3.19 21.69
N ALA A 97 -15.06 4.46 22.07
CA ALA A 97 -14.57 5.61 21.30
C ALA A 97 -13.05 5.53 21.07
N ARG A 98 -12.28 5.21 22.12
CA ARG A 98 -10.82 4.98 22.00
C ARG A 98 -10.48 3.86 21.02
N ARG A 99 -11.18 2.72 21.08
CA ARG A 99 -10.95 1.58 20.17
C ARG A 99 -11.26 1.93 18.72
N VAL A 100 -12.39 2.58 18.44
CA VAL A 100 -12.75 3.01 17.07
C VAL A 100 -11.78 4.06 16.53
N ARG A 101 -11.35 5.01 17.37
CA ARG A 101 -10.38 6.06 16.99
C ARG A 101 -9.09 5.49 16.40
N ILE A 102 -8.64 4.34 16.89
CA ILE A 102 -7.43 3.67 16.40
C ILE A 102 -7.55 3.26 14.94
N TYR A 103 -8.68 2.64 14.59
CA TYR A 103 -8.95 2.21 13.22
C TYR A 103 -9.09 3.40 12.29
N ARG A 104 -9.70 4.50 12.75
CA ARG A 104 -9.80 5.76 12.00
C ARG A 104 -8.43 6.35 11.70
N VAL A 105 -7.57 6.51 12.72
CA VAL A 105 -6.21 7.04 12.53
C VAL A 105 -5.37 6.11 11.64
N ASN A 106 -5.49 4.79 11.81
CA ASN A 106 -4.79 3.83 10.96
C ASN A 106 -5.26 3.90 9.50
N TYR A 107 -6.55 4.07 9.29
CA TYR A 107 -7.13 4.23 7.97
C TYR A 107 -6.70 5.56 7.31
N ASP A 108 -6.69 6.67 8.04
CA ASP A 108 -6.18 7.94 7.53
C ASP A 108 -4.69 7.84 7.17
N ARG A 109 -3.92 7.05 7.92
CA ARG A 109 -2.52 6.74 7.62
C ARG A 109 -2.38 5.96 6.31
N LEU A 110 -3.24 4.97 6.08
CA LEU A 110 -3.31 4.24 4.80
C LEU A 110 -3.66 5.19 3.64
N VAL A 111 -4.64 6.06 3.83
CA VAL A 111 -5.03 7.04 2.80
C VAL A 111 -3.89 7.99 2.47
N ALA A 112 -3.20 8.54 3.48
CA ALA A 112 -2.04 9.40 3.27
C ALA A 112 -0.92 8.69 2.49
N PHE A 113 -0.68 7.41 2.79
CA PHE A 113 0.27 6.59 2.04
C PHE A 113 -0.12 6.43 0.56
N LEU A 114 -1.39 6.10 0.29
CA LEU A 114 -1.88 5.92 -1.09
C LEU A 114 -1.89 7.23 -1.87
N GLU A 115 -2.28 8.34 -1.23
CA GLU A 115 -2.23 9.67 -1.86
C GLU A 115 -0.81 10.11 -2.20
N MET A 116 0.18 9.79 -1.35
CA MET A 116 1.59 10.02 -1.65
C MET A 116 2.02 9.25 -2.90
N LEU A 117 1.65 7.97 -3.03
CA LEU A 117 1.97 7.17 -4.21
C LEU A 117 1.26 7.71 -5.48
N ASP A 118 -0.03 8.00 -5.38
CA ASP A 118 -0.83 8.55 -6.48
C ASP A 118 -0.27 9.90 -6.97
N ALA A 119 0.14 10.78 -6.05
CA ALA A 119 0.74 12.06 -6.37
C ALA A 119 2.11 11.92 -7.04
N ARG A 120 2.96 11.00 -6.55
CA ARG A 120 4.25 10.66 -7.20
C ARG A 120 4.06 10.18 -8.63
N ASN A 121 3.09 9.30 -8.87
CA ASN A 121 2.81 8.77 -10.20
C ASN A 121 2.30 9.84 -11.18
N ARG A 122 1.71 10.94 -10.66
CA ARG A 122 1.35 12.13 -11.45
C ARG A 122 2.44 13.20 -11.51
N PHE A 123 3.62 12.94 -10.93
CA PHE A 123 4.72 13.89 -10.78
C PHE A 123 4.38 15.16 -9.98
N ASP A 124 3.32 15.12 -9.16
CA ASP A 124 2.94 16.20 -8.24
C ASP A 124 3.69 16.02 -6.92
N PHE A 125 4.96 16.40 -6.91
CA PHE A 125 5.80 16.21 -5.73
C PHE A 125 5.44 17.13 -4.56
N ALA A 126 4.71 18.23 -4.80
CA ALA A 126 4.21 19.08 -3.72
C ALA A 126 3.12 18.34 -2.95
N ALA A 127 2.10 17.82 -3.63
CA ALA A 127 1.06 17.01 -3.01
C ALA A 127 1.64 15.72 -2.41
N ALA A 128 2.62 15.09 -3.07
CA ALA A 128 3.27 13.89 -2.54
C ALA A 128 4.01 14.17 -1.22
N LYS A 129 4.73 15.30 -1.12
CA LYS A 129 5.45 15.68 0.10
C LYS A 129 4.48 16.00 1.24
N GLU A 130 3.39 16.71 0.96
CA GLU A 130 2.34 16.97 1.95
C GLU A 130 1.71 15.67 2.48
N ALA A 131 1.41 14.72 1.59
CA ALA A 131 0.88 13.42 1.96
C ALA A 131 1.88 12.58 2.78
N LEU A 132 3.17 12.64 2.44
CA LEU A 132 4.24 12.01 3.23
C LEU A 132 4.34 12.60 4.64
N ASP A 133 4.28 13.92 4.78
CA ASP A 133 4.37 14.59 6.08
C ASP A 133 3.18 14.23 6.98
N ARG A 134 1.99 14.13 6.37
CA ARG A 134 0.79 13.63 7.06
C ARG A 134 0.92 12.15 7.44
N LEU A 135 1.49 11.32 6.58
CA LEU A 135 1.79 9.92 6.88
C LEU A 135 2.76 9.79 8.07
N ASP A 136 3.84 10.57 8.12
CA ASP A 136 4.79 10.60 9.24
C ASP A 136 4.09 11.06 10.53
N HIS A 137 3.33 12.16 10.48
CA HIS A 137 2.59 12.68 11.63
C HIS A 137 1.59 11.66 12.20
N LEU A 138 0.81 11.00 11.34
CA LEU A 138 -0.13 9.95 11.75
C LEU A 138 0.59 8.72 12.30
N THR A 139 1.75 8.37 11.72
CA THR A 139 2.58 7.28 12.23
C THR A 139 3.06 7.57 13.65
N ARG A 140 3.57 8.79 13.92
CA ARG A 140 3.99 9.21 15.26
C ARG A 140 2.82 9.20 16.24
N THR A 141 1.66 9.72 15.83
CA THR A 141 0.42 9.66 16.62
C THR A 141 0.07 8.23 17.05
N MET A 142 0.23 7.26 16.15
CA MET A 142 0.00 5.84 16.47
C MET A 142 1.06 5.21 17.37
N LEU A 143 2.32 5.69 17.30
CA LEU A 143 3.39 5.26 18.20
C LEU A 143 3.20 5.74 19.63
N ASP A 144 2.58 6.92 19.79
CA ASP A 144 2.29 7.50 21.09
C ASP A 144 0.97 7.00 21.67
N PHE A 145 0.09 6.44 20.84
CA PHE A 145 -1.18 5.90 21.30
C PHE A 145 -0.98 4.75 22.30
N ARG A 146 -1.75 4.80 23.40
CA ARG A 146 -1.82 3.76 24.42
C ARG A 146 -3.28 3.35 24.60
N LEU A 147 -3.59 2.09 24.29
CA LEU A 147 -4.96 1.57 24.43
C LEU A 147 -5.42 1.48 25.89
N TYR A 148 -4.48 1.34 26.81
CA TYR A 148 -4.71 1.32 28.26
C TYR A 148 -3.80 2.36 28.90
N PRO A 149 -4.30 3.22 29.82
CA PRO A 149 -3.43 4.13 30.55
C PRO A 149 -2.39 3.31 31.33
N ASN A 150 -1.15 3.83 31.37
CA ASN A 150 -0.16 3.39 32.34
C ASN A 150 -0.82 3.50 33.74
N PRO A 151 -0.72 2.51 34.65
CA PRO A 151 -1.08 2.75 36.04
C PRO A 151 -0.46 4.06 36.52
N SER A 152 -1.28 4.90 37.14
CA SER A 152 -0.98 6.27 37.55
C SER A 152 0.39 6.36 38.24
N GLY A 153 1.31 7.20 37.73
CA GLY A 153 2.56 7.53 38.44
C GLY A 153 3.88 7.43 37.67
N LYS A 154 3.88 7.13 36.36
CA LYS A 154 5.10 7.19 35.53
C LYS A 154 4.93 8.20 34.40
N ALA A 155 5.86 9.16 34.32
CA ALA A 155 5.91 10.22 33.31
C ALA A 155 5.95 9.66 31.87
N PRO A 156 5.55 10.44 30.85
CA PRO A 156 5.72 10.05 29.45
C PRO A 156 7.19 9.70 29.18
N VAL A 157 7.39 8.59 28.48
CA VAL A 157 8.71 8.01 28.25
C VAL A 157 9.39 8.75 27.11
N GLU A 158 10.25 9.72 27.46
CA GLU A 158 11.05 10.49 26.49
C GLU A 158 12.23 9.69 25.90
N THR A 159 12.54 8.49 26.43
CA THR A 159 13.69 7.66 26.00
C THR A 159 13.36 6.17 25.94
N PHE A 160 13.91 5.47 24.94
CA PHE A 160 13.66 4.04 24.68
C PHE A 160 14.02 3.14 25.87
N ASP A 161 13.03 2.50 26.51
CA ASP A 161 13.19 1.46 27.53
C ASP A 161 12.51 0.15 27.09
N SER A 162 13.33 -0.87 26.80
CA SER A 162 12.91 -2.23 26.43
C SER A 162 12.04 -2.96 27.47
N ARG A 163 11.99 -2.50 28.73
CA ARG A 163 11.15 -3.09 29.78
C ARG A 163 9.71 -2.59 29.75
N LEU A 164 9.47 -1.44 29.10
CA LEU A 164 8.15 -0.80 28.95
C LEU A 164 7.45 -1.20 27.64
N ASP A 165 8.07 -2.01 26.78
CA ASP A 165 7.47 -2.54 25.54
C ASP A 165 6.34 -3.57 25.81
N ARG A 166 5.98 -3.79 27.08
CA ARG A 166 4.75 -4.48 27.51
C ARG A 166 3.50 -3.58 27.44
N GLU A 167 3.65 -2.31 27.09
CA GLU A 167 2.58 -1.30 27.03
C GLU A 167 1.88 -1.24 25.66
N ALA A 168 1.29 -2.35 25.19
CA ALA A 168 0.33 -2.45 24.07
C ALA A 168 0.33 -1.29 23.04
N ARG A 169 1.49 -1.00 22.43
CA ARG A 169 1.63 0.03 21.39
C ARG A 169 1.03 -0.53 20.11
N LEU A 170 0.37 0.33 19.34
CA LEU A 170 -0.27 -0.09 18.09
C LEU A 170 0.72 -0.40 16.98
N LEU A 171 1.84 0.32 16.96
CA LEU A 171 2.89 0.14 15.99
C LEU A 171 4.21 -0.06 16.73
N TRP A 172 5.01 -1.01 16.23
CA TRP A 172 6.38 -1.16 16.66
C TRP A 172 7.24 -0.09 15.98
N TRP A 173 7.83 0.81 16.79
CA TRP A 173 8.44 2.06 16.34
C TRP A 173 9.55 1.88 15.31
N ARG A 174 10.40 0.87 15.47
CA ARG A 174 11.50 0.61 14.54
C ARG A 174 10.99 0.28 13.15
N SER A 175 10.05 -0.67 13.00
CA SER A 175 9.52 -1.01 11.66
C SER A 175 8.69 0.13 11.09
N ALA A 176 7.85 0.76 11.91
CA ALA A 176 6.88 1.73 11.40
C ALA A 176 7.55 2.97 10.81
N LEU A 177 8.59 3.51 11.47
CA LEU A 177 9.35 4.66 10.95
C LEU A 177 10.40 4.22 9.92
N SER A 178 11.16 3.15 10.21
CA SER A 178 12.24 2.73 9.31
C SER A 178 11.77 2.36 7.90
N TYR A 179 10.56 1.82 7.74
CA TYR A 179 10.04 1.52 6.41
C TYR A 179 9.69 2.78 5.62
N ILE A 180 9.13 3.80 6.29
CA ILE A 180 8.82 5.10 5.69
C ILE A 180 10.12 5.76 5.24
N ASP A 181 11.07 5.89 6.17
CA ASP A 181 12.34 6.57 5.92
C ASP A 181 13.20 5.88 4.87
N ARG A 182 13.14 4.55 4.77
CA ARG A 182 13.98 3.79 3.84
C ARG A 182 13.40 3.67 2.44
N PHE A 183 12.11 3.40 2.31
CA PHE A 183 11.52 3.01 1.01
C PHE A 183 10.65 4.10 0.39
N TRP A 184 10.11 5.02 1.20
CA TRP A 184 9.08 5.95 0.75
C TRP A 184 9.56 7.39 0.74
N SER A 185 10.17 7.85 1.83
CA SER A 185 10.67 9.23 1.97
C SER A 185 11.70 9.62 0.90
N PRO A 186 12.74 8.80 0.60
CA PRO A 186 13.82 9.26 -0.28
C PRO A 186 13.33 9.62 -1.68
N CYS A 187 12.42 8.83 -2.26
CA CYS A 187 11.85 9.11 -3.57
C CYS A 187 11.01 10.41 -3.55
N THR A 188 10.17 10.59 -2.55
CA THR A 188 9.26 11.75 -2.46
C THR A 188 10.04 13.03 -2.19
N GLU A 189 10.92 13.03 -1.19
CA GLU A 189 11.69 14.20 -0.78
C GLU A 189 12.69 14.62 -1.86
N SER A 190 13.38 13.66 -2.48
CA SER A 190 14.33 13.99 -3.53
C SER A 190 13.65 14.53 -4.79
N GLY A 191 12.44 14.04 -5.11
CA GLY A 191 11.58 14.59 -6.15
C GLY A 191 11.15 16.02 -5.83
N TYR A 192 10.59 16.27 -4.65
CA TYR A 192 10.21 17.60 -4.18
C TYR A 192 11.37 18.60 -4.22
N GLU A 193 12.53 18.21 -3.72
CA GLU A 193 13.75 19.03 -3.73
C GLU A 193 14.15 19.42 -5.16
N ARG A 194 14.07 18.48 -6.12
CA ARG A 194 14.49 18.69 -7.51
C ARG A 194 13.49 19.47 -8.34
N THR A 195 12.19 19.28 -8.10
CA THR A 195 11.14 19.85 -8.95
C THR A 195 10.55 21.15 -8.41
N ILE A 196 10.69 21.40 -7.10
CA ILE A 196 10.08 22.55 -6.41
C ILE A 196 11.15 23.45 -5.76
N VAL A 197 12.06 22.90 -4.96
CA VAL A 197 12.97 23.72 -4.13
C VAL A 197 14.13 24.26 -4.95
N ARG A 198 14.84 23.39 -5.68
CA ARG A 198 16.10 23.73 -6.37
C ARG A 198 15.98 23.77 -7.88
N GLY A 199 14.89 23.29 -8.43
CA GLY A 199 14.68 23.17 -9.85
C GLY A 199 13.24 23.37 -10.25
N GLU A 200 12.94 22.97 -11.48
CA GLU A 200 11.63 23.10 -12.10
C GLU A 200 11.33 21.77 -12.79
N PHE A 201 10.13 21.23 -12.59
CA PHE A 201 9.69 20.05 -13.33
C PHE A 201 9.69 20.31 -14.84
N VAL A 202 10.38 19.46 -15.59
CA VAL A 202 10.52 19.59 -17.06
C VAL A 202 9.47 18.76 -17.78
N ALA A 203 9.50 17.45 -17.56
CA ALA A 203 8.61 16.46 -18.14
C ALA A 203 8.72 15.15 -17.35
N GLY A 204 7.66 14.35 -17.35
CA GLY A 204 7.63 12.99 -16.80
C GLY A 204 7.53 11.98 -17.94
N GLY A 205 8.11 10.79 -17.74
CA GLY A 205 7.91 9.68 -18.67
C GLY A 205 6.46 9.18 -18.60
N PRO A 206 5.90 8.61 -19.69
CA PRO A 206 4.64 7.90 -19.62
C PRO A 206 4.76 6.70 -18.69
N ASP A 207 3.64 6.18 -18.19
CA ASP A 207 3.67 4.98 -17.35
C ASP A 207 4.04 3.73 -18.17
N GLU A 208 3.54 3.60 -19.41
CA GLU A 208 3.82 2.47 -20.30
C GLU A 208 5.07 2.70 -21.16
N TRP A 209 6.05 1.82 -21.03
CA TRP A 209 7.32 1.81 -21.77
C TRP A 209 7.38 0.58 -22.67
N ASP A 210 8.19 0.64 -23.72
CA ASP A 210 8.62 -0.55 -24.43
C ASP A 210 9.55 -1.36 -23.53
N PHE A 211 9.33 -2.66 -23.47
CA PHE A 211 9.97 -3.59 -22.55
C PHE A 211 10.37 -4.87 -23.25
N LEU A 212 11.56 -5.38 -22.93
CA LEU A 212 12.08 -6.64 -23.47
C LEU A 212 12.91 -7.35 -22.40
N ILE A 213 12.55 -8.58 -22.05
CA ILE A 213 13.36 -9.42 -21.17
C ILE A 213 14.64 -9.86 -21.88
N ASP A 214 15.74 -9.93 -21.12
CA ASP A 214 17.06 -10.32 -21.57
C ASP A 214 17.66 -11.43 -20.69
N PRO A 215 17.08 -12.64 -20.69
CA PRO A 215 17.52 -13.72 -19.81
C PRO A 215 18.95 -14.20 -20.10
N THR A 216 19.52 -13.83 -21.24
CA THR A 216 20.83 -14.30 -21.72
C THR A 216 21.87 -13.18 -21.85
N ASP A 217 21.55 -11.96 -21.40
CA ASP A 217 22.46 -10.80 -21.42
C ASP A 217 23.05 -10.50 -22.82
N VAL A 218 22.18 -10.43 -23.83
CA VAL A 218 22.58 -10.19 -25.22
C VAL A 218 22.25 -8.78 -25.70
N GLY A 219 21.50 -8.00 -24.93
CA GLY A 219 20.92 -6.74 -25.38
C GLY A 219 21.96 -5.66 -25.68
N GLU A 220 23.05 -5.60 -24.90
CA GLU A 220 24.14 -4.64 -25.15
C GLU A 220 24.88 -4.98 -26.45
N ALA A 221 25.28 -6.24 -26.63
CA ALA A 221 25.91 -6.72 -27.86
C ALA A 221 24.99 -6.57 -29.09
N SER A 222 23.68 -6.71 -28.89
CA SER A 222 22.65 -6.53 -29.92
C SER A 222 22.32 -5.06 -30.19
N GLY A 223 22.86 -4.13 -29.39
CA GLY A 223 22.69 -2.69 -29.58
C GLY A 223 21.28 -2.18 -29.28
N TRP A 224 20.55 -2.78 -28.34
CA TRP A 224 19.16 -2.39 -28.01
C TRP A 224 19.02 -0.97 -27.46
N PHE A 225 20.11 -0.38 -26.95
CA PHE A 225 20.19 1.02 -26.53
C PHE A 225 20.20 2.04 -27.67
N ARG A 226 20.43 1.62 -28.92
CA ARG A 226 20.62 2.53 -30.06
C ARG A 226 19.30 3.19 -30.47
N ASP A 227 19.41 4.41 -30.98
CA ASP A 227 18.29 5.12 -31.61
C ASP A 227 17.80 4.39 -32.88
N GLY A 228 16.54 4.65 -33.23
CA GLY A 228 15.90 4.07 -34.42
C GLY A 228 15.29 2.67 -34.20
N PRO A 229 14.88 1.99 -35.28
CA PRO A 229 14.26 0.67 -35.20
C PRO A 229 15.23 -0.37 -34.62
N VAL A 230 14.81 -1.02 -33.54
CA VAL A 230 15.52 -2.16 -32.94
C VAL A 230 14.69 -3.41 -33.16
N GLY A 231 15.36 -4.51 -33.54
CA GLY A 231 14.71 -5.82 -33.61
C GLY A 231 14.33 -6.35 -32.23
N GLY A 232 13.50 -7.39 -32.19
CA GLY A 232 13.04 -8.02 -30.95
C GLY A 232 11.54 -7.87 -30.75
N ASN A 233 10.98 -8.72 -29.89
CA ASN A 233 9.56 -8.75 -29.57
C ASN A 233 9.26 -7.84 -28.37
N TRP A 234 9.50 -6.53 -28.53
CA TRP A 234 9.23 -5.53 -27.50
C TRP A 234 7.74 -5.48 -27.18
N GLN A 235 7.41 -5.43 -25.90
CA GLN A 235 6.04 -5.36 -25.38
C GLN A 235 5.84 -4.07 -24.58
N LYS A 236 4.59 -3.68 -24.32
CA LYS A 236 4.32 -2.57 -23.40
C LYS A 236 4.29 -3.07 -21.96
N LEU A 237 4.92 -2.32 -21.07
CA LEU A 237 4.93 -2.59 -19.63
C LEU A 237 4.77 -1.27 -18.86
N ARG A 238 3.93 -1.27 -17.82
CA ARG A 238 3.80 -0.17 -16.86
C ARG A 238 5.00 -0.12 -15.93
N THR A 239 5.44 1.09 -15.59
CA THR A 239 6.70 1.34 -14.86
C THR A 239 6.50 2.08 -13.54
N THR A 240 5.38 2.79 -13.38
CA THR A 240 5.04 3.56 -12.17
C THR A 240 3.79 3.03 -11.47
N SER A 241 2.80 2.56 -12.22
CA SER A 241 1.52 2.10 -11.65
C SER A 241 1.44 0.61 -11.34
N ALA A 242 2.36 -0.21 -11.86
CA ALA A 242 2.38 -1.66 -11.63
C ALA A 242 3.80 -2.22 -11.58
N SER A 243 4.00 -3.25 -10.77
CA SER A 243 5.28 -3.99 -10.72
C SER A 243 5.34 -5.04 -11.83
N TRP A 244 6.51 -5.67 -12.00
CA TRP A 244 6.65 -6.87 -12.84
C TRP A 244 5.75 -8.02 -12.39
N SER A 245 5.63 -8.23 -11.07
CA SER A 245 4.87 -9.35 -10.52
C SER A 245 3.39 -9.26 -10.89
N ASP A 246 2.83 -8.05 -10.84
CA ASP A 246 1.46 -7.75 -11.23
C ASP A 246 1.22 -7.76 -12.76
N GLN A 247 2.29 -7.86 -13.55
CA GLN A 247 2.27 -7.87 -15.02
C GLN A 247 2.71 -9.22 -15.60
N GLY A 248 2.62 -10.30 -14.81
CA GLY A 248 2.88 -11.67 -15.26
C GLY A 248 4.34 -12.11 -15.17
N LEU A 249 5.23 -11.29 -14.60
CA LEU A 249 6.67 -11.55 -14.50
C LEU A 249 7.11 -11.89 -13.06
N HIS A 250 6.21 -12.42 -12.23
CA HIS A 250 6.48 -12.67 -10.80
C HIS A 250 7.63 -13.67 -10.52
N TYR A 251 7.92 -14.58 -11.46
CA TYR A 251 9.06 -15.49 -11.39
C TYR A 251 10.30 -15.05 -12.19
N TYR A 252 10.19 -13.97 -12.96
CA TYR A 252 11.33 -13.47 -13.71
C TYR A 252 12.25 -12.64 -12.81
N LYS A 253 13.55 -12.96 -12.82
CA LYS A 253 14.60 -12.32 -12.01
C LYS A 253 15.86 -12.02 -12.84
N GLY A 254 15.71 -11.97 -14.17
CA GLY A 254 16.81 -11.70 -15.09
C GLY A 254 16.86 -10.24 -15.53
N LEU A 255 17.79 -9.95 -16.44
CA LEU A 255 17.95 -8.60 -17.00
C LEU A 255 16.77 -8.24 -17.89
N ALA A 256 16.48 -6.95 -18.02
CA ALA A 256 15.50 -6.48 -18.98
C ALA A 256 15.83 -5.08 -19.46
N TRP A 257 15.29 -4.75 -20.63
CA TRP A 257 15.45 -3.48 -21.28
C TRP A 257 14.15 -2.70 -21.26
N TYR A 258 14.29 -1.40 -21.07
CA TYR A 258 13.18 -0.46 -21.10
C TYR A 258 13.50 0.66 -22.09
N ARG A 259 12.49 1.10 -22.82
CA ARG A 259 12.62 2.18 -23.80
C ARG A 259 11.38 3.05 -23.82
N THR A 260 11.59 4.35 -23.82
CA THR A 260 10.52 5.33 -23.91
C THR A 260 11.02 6.61 -24.58
N GLN A 261 10.09 7.50 -24.90
CA GLN A 261 10.38 8.84 -25.39
C GLN A 261 9.70 9.85 -24.48
N VAL A 262 10.40 10.96 -24.23
CA VAL A 262 9.88 12.08 -23.44
C VAL A 262 10.01 13.34 -24.27
N GLU A 263 8.90 14.03 -24.46
CA GLU A 263 8.90 15.32 -25.15
C GLU A 263 9.32 16.43 -24.20
N ILE A 264 10.42 17.11 -24.52
CA ILE A 264 10.90 18.24 -23.73
C ILE A 264 10.26 19.54 -24.24
N PRO A 265 9.54 20.30 -23.40
CA PRO A 265 8.91 21.53 -23.84
C PRO A 265 9.93 22.55 -24.36
N LYS A 266 9.62 23.23 -25.46
CA LYS A 266 10.52 24.20 -26.13
C LYS A 266 11.05 25.30 -25.21
N ARG A 267 10.31 25.66 -24.14
CA ARG A 267 10.75 26.64 -23.12
C ARG A 267 12.02 26.22 -22.37
N PHE A 268 12.37 24.94 -22.38
CA PHE A 268 13.59 24.42 -21.77
C PHE A 268 14.77 24.32 -22.74
N LYS A 269 14.62 24.78 -24.00
CA LYS A 269 15.68 24.74 -25.00
C LYS A 269 16.94 25.47 -24.48
N ARG A 270 18.11 24.84 -24.66
CA ARG A 270 19.43 25.31 -24.18
C ARG A 270 19.60 25.40 -22.65
N ARG A 271 18.62 24.95 -21.85
CA ARG A 271 18.82 24.77 -20.41
C ARG A 271 19.49 23.43 -20.15
N LYS A 272 20.23 23.35 -19.04
CA LYS A 272 20.75 22.08 -18.53
C LYS A 272 19.60 21.28 -17.94
N ILE A 273 19.39 20.06 -18.41
CA ILE A 273 18.35 19.14 -17.97
C ILE A 273 19.03 17.93 -17.32
N TYR A 274 18.43 17.41 -16.25
CA TYR A 274 18.90 16.22 -15.56
C TYR A 274 17.81 15.15 -15.62
N LEU A 275 18.20 13.91 -15.92
CA LEU A 275 17.34 12.75 -15.77
C LEU A 275 17.46 12.24 -14.33
N TRP A 276 16.32 11.90 -13.74
CA TRP A 276 16.25 11.37 -12.37
C TRP A 276 15.25 10.23 -12.31
N PHE A 277 15.66 9.15 -11.66
CA PHE A 277 14.81 8.01 -11.32
C PHE A 277 14.60 8.02 -9.81
N GLY A 278 13.34 8.06 -9.38
CA GLY A 278 13.00 8.13 -7.94
C GLY A 278 13.20 6.83 -7.17
N GLY A 279 13.20 5.71 -7.89
CA GLY A 279 13.51 4.38 -7.37
C GLY A 279 13.48 3.38 -8.51
N VAL A 280 14.44 2.46 -8.51
CA VAL A 280 14.50 1.29 -9.40
C VAL A 280 14.85 0.12 -8.50
N ASP A 281 14.12 -0.98 -8.64
CA ASP A 281 14.40 -2.24 -7.94
C ASP A 281 15.18 -3.14 -8.91
N GLU A 282 16.26 -3.77 -8.42
CA GLU A 282 17.16 -4.65 -9.18
C GLU A 282 16.97 -6.12 -8.77
#